data_AF-A0A0C2SF15-F1
#
_entry.id   AF-A0A0C2SF15-F1
#
_cell.length_a   1.000
_cell.length_b   1.000
_cell.length_c   1.000
_cell.angle_alpha   90.00
_cell.angle_beta   90.00
_cell.angle_gamma   90.00
#
_symmetry.space_group_name_H-M   'P 1'
#
loop_
_entity.id
_entity.type
_entity.pdbx_description
1 polymer ?
#
loop_
_entity_poly.entity_id
_entity_poly.type
_entity_poly.pdbx_seq_one_letter_code
_entity_poly.pdbx_strand_id
1 'polypeptide(L)'
;ALHDSSAQDPERCCHPGTRQGVLNKMGTWMDDTSAPERILWLHGPAGVGKSAITQTISNSYDQDKVGATFFFFRSDPIRNDGNRLMPTLAWQLAFSVPAINDLIVFSLEKHPDLPRKAIEVQFDRLIAQPFLTISGDESASPTSIWVIIIDGL
;
A
#
# COMPACT_ATOMS: atom_id res chain seq x y z
N ALA A 1 7.80 -6.04 5.94
CA ALA A 1 6.48 -5.51 5.56
C ALA A 1 6.59 -4.69 4.29
N LEU A 2 7.51 -3.73 4.21
CA LEU A 2 7.76 -2.89 3.02
C LEU A 2 8.40 -3.70 1.86
N HIS A 3 8.32 -3.18 0.64
CA HIS A 3 8.93 -3.80 -0.55
C HIS A 3 10.47 -3.78 -0.53
N ASP A 4 11.09 -2.77 0.09
CA ASP A 4 12.53 -2.50 0.15
C ASP A 4 13.18 -2.92 1.49
N SER A 5 12.41 -3.56 2.36
CA SER A 5 12.89 -4.04 3.66
C SER A 5 13.92 -5.16 3.49
N SER A 6 14.97 -5.17 4.33
CA SER A 6 15.96 -6.26 4.40
C SER A 6 15.37 -7.64 4.73
N ALA A 7 14.13 -7.69 5.25
CA ALA A 7 13.40 -8.92 5.49
C ALA A 7 12.71 -9.49 4.22
N GLN A 8 12.77 -8.78 3.09
CA GLN A 8 12.32 -9.30 1.81
C GLN A 8 13.39 -10.20 1.20
N ASP A 9 12.92 -11.26 0.57
CA ASP A 9 13.76 -12.12 -0.24
C ASP A 9 13.95 -11.45 -1.62
N PRO A 10 15.16 -10.96 -1.96
CA PRO A 10 15.40 -10.29 -3.23
C PRO A 10 15.19 -11.22 -4.43
N GLU A 11 15.27 -12.55 -4.23
CA GLU A 11 15.01 -13.54 -5.27
C GLU A 11 13.51 -13.76 -5.51
N ARG A 12 12.63 -13.22 -4.65
CA ARG A 12 11.17 -13.27 -4.81
C ARG A 12 10.67 -12.27 -5.85
N CYS A 13 11.38 -12.10 -6.96
CA CYS A 13 10.93 -11.33 -8.13
C CYS A 13 10.59 -12.28 -9.28
N CYS A 14 9.85 -11.78 -10.26
CA CYS A 14 9.63 -12.51 -11.51
C CYS A 14 10.98 -12.71 -12.22
N HIS A 15 11.17 -13.87 -12.84
CA HIS A 15 12.30 -14.04 -13.74
C HIS A 15 12.17 -13.06 -14.92
N PRO A 16 13.30 -12.52 -15.42
CA PRO A 16 13.30 -11.57 -16.52
C PRO A 16 12.49 -12.07 -17.73
N GLY A 17 11.62 -11.21 -18.27
CA GLY A 17 10.78 -11.53 -19.44
C GLY A 17 9.56 -12.41 -19.14
N THR A 18 9.37 -12.86 -17.89
CA THR A 18 8.17 -13.62 -17.50
C THR A 18 7.07 -12.69 -16.97
N ARG A 19 5.81 -13.14 -17.00
CA ARG A 19 4.65 -12.43 -16.44
C ARG A 19 4.40 -10.99 -16.95
N GLN A 20 5.10 -10.57 -18.01
CA GLN A 20 5.00 -9.24 -18.61
C GLN A 20 3.56 -8.83 -18.92
N GLY A 21 2.73 -9.74 -19.44
CA GLY A 21 1.33 -9.43 -19.74
C GLY A 21 0.50 -9.06 -18.50
N VAL A 22 0.83 -9.61 -17.32
CA VAL A 22 0.16 -9.25 -16.06
C VAL A 22 0.72 -7.94 -15.52
N LEU A 23 2.05 -7.80 -15.49
CA LEU A 23 2.73 -6.59 -15.02
C LEU A 23 2.29 -5.36 -15.82
N ASN A 24 2.22 -5.46 -17.15
CA ASN A 24 1.77 -4.37 -18.02
C ASN A 24 0.31 -3.99 -17.73
N LYS A 25 -0.57 -4.98 -17.56
CA LYS A 25 -1.99 -4.72 -17.21
C LYS A 25 -2.12 -4.01 -15.86
N MET A 26 -1.31 -4.40 -14.87
CA MET A 26 -1.29 -3.74 -13.57
C MET A 26 -0.79 -2.29 -13.70
N GLY A 27 0.31 -2.06 -14.41
CA GLY A 27 0.82 -0.70 -14.66
C GLY A 27 -0.20 0.19 -15.37
N THR A 28 -0.83 -0.32 -16.44
CA THR A 28 -1.91 0.41 -17.13
C THR A 28 -3.07 0.76 -16.20
N TRP A 29 -3.49 -0.17 -15.34
CA TRP A 29 -4.54 0.09 -14.37
C TRP A 29 -4.12 1.13 -13.31
N MET A 30 -2.87 1.08 -12.84
CA MET A 30 -2.33 2.04 -11.87
C MET A 30 -2.23 3.46 -12.45
N ASP A 31 -1.98 3.59 -13.74
CA ASP A 31 -1.90 4.88 -14.44
C ASP A 31 -3.27 5.42 -14.90
N ASP A 32 -4.32 4.60 -14.88
CA ASP A 32 -5.66 5.00 -15.31
C ASP A 32 -6.41 5.76 -14.21
N THR A 33 -6.29 7.09 -14.25
CA THR A 33 -6.97 7.99 -13.32
C THR A 33 -8.50 8.04 -13.54
N SER A 34 -8.96 7.65 -14.73
CA SER A 34 -10.35 7.73 -15.16
C SER A 34 -11.18 6.49 -14.82
N ALA A 35 -10.52 5.35 -14.53
CA ALA A 35 -11.19 4.12 -14.17
C ALA A 35 -12.04 4.28 -12.89
N PRO A 36 -13.29 3.79 -12.88
CA PRO A 36 -14.11 3.78 -11.66
C PRO A 36 -13.59 2.77 -10.63
N GLU A 37 -12.88 1.73 -11.04
CA GLU A 37 -12.32 0.72 -10.15
C GLU A 37 -11.10 1.24 -9.39
N ARG A 38 -11.13 1.17 -8.06
CA ARG A 38 -10.03 1.59 -7.18
C ARG A 38 -9.30 0.43 -6.49
N ILE A 39 -9.68 -0.81 -6.81
CA ILE A 39 -9.05 -2.03 -6.29
C ILE A 39 -8.76 -2.99 -7.44
N LEU A 40 -7.50 -3.36 -7.61
CA LEU A 40 -7.07 -4.46 -8.47
C LEU A 40 -6.76 -5.69 -7.61
N TRP A 41 -7.43 -6.80 -7.90
CA TRP A 41 -7.26 -8.05 -7.17
C TRP A 41 -6.48 -9.09 -7.99
N LEU A 42 -5.21 -9.32 -7.63
CA LEU A 42 -4.39 -10.37 -8.25
C LEU A 42 -4.64 -11.72 -7.55
N HIS A 43 -5.35 -12.62 -8.22
CA HIS A 43 -5.70 -13.94 -7.68
C HIS A 43 -5.25 -15.10 -8.57
N GLY A 44 -5.18 -16.29 -7.96
CA GLY A 44 -4.76 -17.52 -8.65
C GLY A 44 -4.31 -18.60 -7.65
N PRO A 45 -4.06 -19.83 -8.13
CA PRO A 45 -3.69 -20.96 -7.28
C PRO A 45 -2.46 -20.69 -6.41
N ALA A 46 -2.28 -21.49 -5.36
CA ALA A 46 -1.05 -21.45 -4.56
C ALA A 46 0.17 -21.78 -5.42
N GLY A 47 1.30 -21.14 -5.15
CA GLY A 47 2.57 -21.41 -5.84
C GLY A 47 2.74 -20.81 -7.24
N VAL A 48 1.73 -20.16 -7.84
CA VAL A 48 1.84 -19.61 -9.21
C VAL A 48 2.69 -18.33 -9.34
N GLY A 49 3.24 -17.84 -8.22
CA GLY A 49 4.13 -16.67 -8.19
C GLY A 49 3.44 -15.32 -8.03
N LYS A 50 2.26 -15.26 -7.37
CA LYS A 50 1.55 -13.99 -7.12
C LYS A 50 2.41 -12.98 -6.35
N SER A 51 2.99 -13.39 -5.22
CA SER A 51 3.91 -12.54 -4.45
C SER A 51 5.13 -12.09 -5.25
N ALA A 52 5.61 -12.92 -6.19
CA ALA A 52 6.71 -12.51 -7.08
C ALA A 52 6.28 -11.43 -8.07
N ILE A 53 5.04 -11.49 -8.59
CA ILE A 53 4.46 -10.41 -9.41
C ILE A 53 4.31 -9.14 -8.58
N THR A 54 3.72 -9.24 -7.38
CA THR A 54 3.52 -8.10 -6.47
C THR A 54 4.84 -7.42 -6.09
N GLN A 55 5.87 -8.21 -5.77
CA GLN A 55 7.21 -7.68 -5.47
C GLN A 55 7.84 -7.01 -6.69
N THR A 56 7.72 -7.65 -7.86
CA THR A 56 8.28 -7.10 -9.11
C THR A 56 7.68 -5.74 -9.42
N ILE A 57 6.35 -5.63 -9.43
CA ILE A 57 5.69 -4.36 -9.74
C ILE A 57 5.98 -3.30 -8.68
N SER A 58 6.07 -3.69 -7.40
CA SER A 58 6.43 -2.74 -6.32
C SER A 58 7.83 -2.17 -6.52
N ASN A 59 8.77 -2.95 -7.05
CA ASN A 59 10.15 -2.50 -7.29
C ASN A 59 10.31 -1.73 -8.60
N SER A 60 9.49 -2.02 -9.62
CA SER A 60 9.67 -1.48 -10.98
C SER A 60 8.73 -0.33 -11.33
N TYR A 61 7.60 -0.20 -10.65
CA TYR A 61 6.64 0.87 -10.89
C TYR A 61 7.17 2.21 -10.37
N ASP A 62 6.60 3.31 -10.84
CA ASP A 62 6.98 4.67 -10.46
C ASP A 62 6.95 4.83 -8.94
N GLN A 63 8.13 4.92 -8.33
CA GLN A 63 8.29 4.95 -6.87
C GLN A 63 7.66 6.20 -6.27
N ASP A 64 7.54 7.29 -7.04
CA ASP A 64 6.89 8.52 -6.58
C ASP A 64 5.35 8.36 -6.51
N LYS A 65 4.78 7.33 -7.16
CA LYS A 65 3.35 7.00 -7.10
C LYS A 65 3.01 5.89 -6.12
N VAL A 66 3.98 5.08 -5.69
CA VAL A 66 3.75 4.03 -4.68
C VAL A 66 3.70 4.68 -3.29
N GLY A 67 2.49 4.94 -2.79
CA GLY A 67 2.30 5.58 -1.50
C GLY A 67 2.65 4.68 -0.32
N ALA A 68 2.33 3.39 -0.42
CA ALA A 68 2.65 2.42 0.62
C ALA A 68 2.63 0.98 0.10
N THR A 69 3.37 0.12 0.80
CA THR A 69 3.45 -1.32 0.55
C THR A 69 3.30 -2.12 1.83
N PHE A 70 2.65 -3.28 1.76
CA PHE A 70 2.61 -4.23 2.86
C PHE A 70 2.60 -5.68 2.36
N PHE A 71 3.61 -6.45 2.74
CA PHE A 71 3.79 -7.85 2.39
C PHE A 71 3.66 -8.73 3.62
N PHE A 72 2.54 -9.43 3.73
CA PHE A 72 2.35 -10.44 4.74
C PHE A 72 3.36 -11.58 4.58
N PHE A 73 3.73 -12.23 5.69
CA PHE A 73 4.57 -13.42 5.64
C PHE A 73 4.29 -14.35 6.81
N ARG A 74 3.82 -15.57 6.52
CA ARG A 74 3.29 -16.51 7.54
C ARG A 74 4.29 -16.80 8.66
N SER A 75 5.56 -16.92 8.31
CA SER A 75 6.63 -17.32 9.24
C SER A 75 7.23 -16.16 10.02
N ASP A 76 6.83 -14.91 9.76
CA ASP A 76 7.29 -13.74 10.50
C ASP A 76 6.14 -13.22 11.38
N PRO A 77 6.25 -13.28 12.71
CA PRO A 77 5.17 -12.90 13.63
C PRO A 77 4.84 -11.40 13.58
N ILE A 78 5.75 -10.55 13.11
CA ILE A 78 5.50 -9.14 12.90
C ILE A 78 4.71 -8.96 11.60
N ARG A 79 5.10 -9.65 10.52
CA ARG A 79 4.41 -9.54 9.21
C ARG A 79 3.13 -10.36 9.11
N ASN A 80 2.83 -11.19 10.10
CA ASN A 80 1.59 -11.96 10.18
C ASN A 80 0.58 -11.35 11.18
N ASP A 81 0.89 -10.20 11.78
CA ASP A 81 -0.03 -9.48 12.66
C ASP A 81 -0.87 -8.49 11.86
N GLY A 82 -2.16 -8.79 11.67
CA GLY A 82 -3.10 -7.92 10.96
C GLY A 82 -3.22 -6.52 11.57
N ASN A 83 -2.99 -6.36 12.87
CA ASN A 83 -3.01 -5.05 13.54
C ASN A 83 -1.86 -4.13 13.13
N ARG A 84 -0.86 -4.66 12.41
CA ARG A 84 0.25 -3.86 11.87
C ARG A 84 -0.01 -3.31 10.49
N LEU A 85 -1.03 -3.79 9.78
CA LEU A 85 -1.33 -3.35 8.42
C LEU A 85 -1.56 -1.84 8.37
N MET A 86 -2.62 -1.36 9.02
CA MET A 86 -3.01 0.06 8.92
C MET A 86 -1.97 1.03 9.51
N PRO A 87 -1.34 0.77 10.67
CA PRO A 87 -0.31 1.66 11.20
C PRO A 87 0.94 1.72 10.30
N THR A 88 1.31 0.60 9.66
CA THR A 88 2.45 0.57 8.72
C THR A 88 2.13 1.30 7.42
N LEU A 89 0.90 1.17 6.91
CA LEU A 89 0.46 1.94 5.74
C LEU A 89 0.40 3.43 6.06
N ALA A 90 -0.19 3.82 7.19
CA ALA A 90 -0.29 5.21 7.62
C ALA A 90 1.09 5.86 7.80
N TRP A 91 2.02 5.14 8.42
CA TRP A 91 3.40 5.61 8.57
C TRP A 91 4.04 5.89 7.20
N GLN A 92 3.95 4.98 6.23
CA GLN A 92 4.47 5.20 4.87
C GLN A 92 3.79 6.39 4.18
N LEU A 93 2.45 6.43 4.21
CA LEU A 93 1.68 7.48 3.54
C LEU A 93 1.94 8.85 4.14
N ALA A 94 2.32 8.96 5.42
CA ALA A 94 2.72 10.22 6.03
C ALA A 94 4.02 10.79 5.42
N PHE A 95 4.90 9.95 4.85
CA PHE A 95 6.10 10.41 4.12
C PHE A 95 5.82 10.60 2.65
N SER A 96 5.11 9.65 2.04
CA SER A 96 4.79 9.69 0.62
C SER A 96 3.85 10.85 0.32
N VAL A 97 2.85 11.10 1.16
CA VAL A 97 1.83 12.15 0.99
C VAL A 97 1.97 13.21 2.09
N PRO A 98 2.85 14.22 1.95
CA PRO A 98 3.06 15.23 2.99
C PRO A 98 1.78 15.93 3.46
N ALA A 99 0.79 16.09 2.58
CA ALA A 99 -0.48 16.75 2.88
C ALA A 99 -1.30 16.07 3.99
N ILE A 100 -1.09 14.78 4.26
CA ILE A 100 -1.82 14.08 5.33
C ILE A 100 -0.95 13.82 6.58
N ASN A 101 0.33 14.20 6.56
CA ASN A 101 1.28 13.90 7.63
C ASN A 101 0.78 14.43 8.99
N ASP A 102 0.50 15.73 9.05
CA ASP A 102 0.05 16.40 10.27
C ASP A 102 -1.29 15.83 10.78
N LEU A 103 -2.16 15.37 9.88
CA LEU A 103 -3.45 14.77 10.22
C LEU A 103 -3.27 13.39 10.89
N ILE A 104 -2.31 12.60 10.41
CA ILE A 104 -1.96 11.31 11.00
C ILE A 104 -1.29 11.54 12.36
N VAL A 105 -0.33 12.47 12.45
CA VAL A 105 0.35 12.83 13.71
C VAL A 105 -0.68 13.28 14.75
N PHE A 106 -1.56 14.22 14.40
CA PHE A 106 -2.62 14.69 15.29
C PHE A 106 -3.53 13.56 15.78
N SER A 107 -3.89 12.63 14.89
CA SER A 107 -4.72 11.47 15.27
C SER A 107 -4.03 10.59 16.30
N LEU A 108 -2.72 10.35 16.15
CA LEU A 108 -1.92 9.57 17.08
C LEU A 108 -1.64 10.29 18.40
N GLU A 109 -1.45 11.62 18.39
CA GLU A 109 -1.32 12.42 19.62
C GLU A 109 -2.59 12.39 20.45
N LYS A 110 -3.75 12.54 19.80
CA LYS A 110 -5.05 12.51 20.45
C LYS A 110 -5.43 11.11 20.95
N HIS A 111 -5.03 10.08 20.21
CA HIS A 111 -5.35 8.69 20.51
C HIS A 111 -4.11 7.78 20.35
N PRO A 112 -3.19 7.77 21.34
CA PRO A 112 -1.94 7.00 21.27
C PRO A 112 -2.13 5.48 21.20
N ASP A 113 -3.33 5.00 21.55
CA ASP A 113 -3.71 3.59 21.51
C ASP A 113 -4.30 3.15 20.16
N LEU A 114 -4.43 4.05 19.17
CA LEU A 114 -4.93 3.73 17.83
C LEU A 114 -4.30 2.47 17.21
N PRO A 115 -2.96 2.27 17.22
CA PRO A 115 -2.35 1.07 16.65
C PRO A 115 -2.77 -0.25 17.33
N ARG A 116 -3.47 -0.19 18.47
CA ARG A 116 -3.99 -1.35 19.20
C ARG A 116 -5.52 -1.47 19.12
N LYS A 117 -6.20 -0.58 18.39
CA LYS A 117 -7.65 -0.66 18.16
C LYS A 117 -7.98 -1.68 17.06
N ALA A 118 -9.28 -1.98 16.91
CA ALA A 118 -9.78 -2.77 15.79
C ALA A 118 -9.35 -2.18 14.44
N ILE A 119 -9.10 -3.03 13.45
CA ILE A 119 -8.52 -2.63 12.16
C ILE A 119 -9.38 -1.62 11.41
N GLU A 120 -10.71 -1.68 11.58
CA GLU A 120 -11.67 -0.74 11.00
C GLU A 120 -11.49 0.67 11.59
N VAL A 121 -11.24 0.75 12.90
CA VAL A 121 -10.96 2.01 13.60
C VAL A 121 -9.60 2.57 13.16
N GLN A 122 -8.61 1.69 13.01
CA GLN A 122 -7.30 2.09 12.51
C GLN A 122 -7.40 2.65 11.07
N PHE A 123 -8.12 1.94 10.18
CA PHE A 123 -8.33 2.38 8.80
C PHE A 123 -9.05 3.72 8.75
N ASP A 124 -10.17 3.87 9.45
CA ASP A 124 -10.94 5.12 9.46
C ASP A 124 -10.06 6.28 9.92
N ARG A 125 -9.40 6.15 11.08
CA ARG A 125 -8.69 7.26 11.72
C ARG A 125 -7.33 7.58 11.09
N LEU A 126 -6.60 6.57 10.62
CA LEU A 126 -5.24 6.76 10.12
C LEU A 126 -5.16 6.87 8.59
N ILE A 127 -6.20 6.44 7.87
CA ILE A 127 -6.22 6.43 6.40
C ILE A 127 -7.39 7.26 5.88
N ALA A 128 -8.63 6.84 6.14
CA ALA A 128 -9.80 7.44 5.48
C ALA A 128 -10.01 8.91 5.85
N GLN A 129 -10.05 9.25 7.15
CA GLN A 129 -10.28 10.62 7.61
C GLN A 129 -9.20 11.62 7.13
N PRO A 130 -7.89 11.30 7.21
CA PRO A 130 -6.85 12.17 6.65
C PRO A 130 -7.05 12.47 5.15
N PHE A 131 -7.34 11.46 4.32
CA PHE A 131 -7.56 11.67 2.88
C PHE A 131 -8.87 12.40 2.57
N LEU A 132 -9.94 12.14 3.31
CA LEU A 132 -11.21 12.86 3.15
C LEU A 132 -11.07 14.35 3.51
N THR A 133 -10.26 14.66 4.52
CA THR A 133 -10.02 16.04 4.96
C THR A 133 -9.35 16.87 3.86
N ILE A 134 -8.33 16.32 3.19
CA ILE A 134 -7.62 17.02 2.11
C ILE A 134 -8.41 17.03 0.78
N SER A 135 -9.35 16.09 0.61
CA SER A 135 -10.20 16.03 -0.60
C SER A 135 -11.35 17.03 -0.59
N GLY A 136 -11.71 17.57 0.58
CA GLY A 136 -12.73 18.60 0.74
C GLY A 136 -12.25 20.02 0.40
N ASP A 137 -10.96 20.19 0.10
CA ASP A 137 -10.36 21.48 -0.23
C ASP A 137 -10.38 21.67 -1.77
N GLU A 138 -11.46 22.25 -2.30
CA GLU A 138 -11.70 22.48 -3.74
C GLU A 138 -10.61 23.30 -4.45
N SER A 139 -9.68 23.88 -3.68
CA SER A 139 -8.57 24.70 -4.16
C SER A 139 -7.33 23.92 -4.62
N ALA A 140 -7.25 22.63 -4.28
CA ALA A 140 -6.15 21.75 -4.69
C ALA A 140 -6.58 20.86 -5.86
N SER A 141 -5.93 21.01 -7.01
CA SER A 141 -6.08 20.05 -8.11
C SER A 141 -5.73 18.64 -7.61
N PRO A 142 -6.54 17.59 -7.84
CA PRO A 142 -6.16 16.24 -7.47
C PRO A 142 -5.16 15.72 -8.51
N THR A 143 -3.88 16.07 -8.37
CA THR A 143 -2.90 15.79 -9.43
C THR A 143 -2.12 14.50 -9.24
N SER A 144 -2.28 13.78 -8.11
CA SER A 144 -1.52 12.56 -7.86
C SER A 144 -2.39 11.43 -7.29
N ILE A 145 -2.50 10.35 -8.06
CA ILE A 145 -3.03 9.08 -7.57
C ILE A 145 -1.89 8.33 -6.90
N TRP A 146 -2.15 7.90 -5.67
CA TRP A 146 -1.24 7.09 -4.88
C TRP A 146 -1.70 5.63 -4.93
N VAL A 147 -0.76 4.73 -5.18
CA VAL A 147 -1.01 3.29 -5.19
C VAL A 147 -0.58 2.68 -3.86
N ILE A 148 -1.46 1.87 -3.27
CA ILE A 148 -1.12 1.02 -2.13
C ILE A 148 -1.05 -0.42 -2.60
N ILE A 149 0.07 -1.09 -2.36
CA ILE A 149 0.29 -2.49 -2.76
C ILE A 149 0.26 -3.39 -1.53
N ILE A 150 -0.63 -4.36 -1.51
CA ILE A 150 -0.76 -5.33 -0.41
C ILE A 150 -0.57 -6.75 -0.97
N ASP A 151 0.46 -7.45 -0.51
CA ASP A 151 0.68 -8.87 -0.78
C ASP A 151 0.17 -9.71 0.39
N GLY A 152 -0.83 -10.56 0.13
CA GLY A 152 -1.46 -11.44 1.10
C GLY A 152 -0.72 -12.76 1.33
N LEU A 153 -1.32 -13.62 2.15
CA LEU A 153 -0.79 -14.94 2.54
C LEU A 153 -1.23 -16.10 1.65
#